data_AF-A0AAQ3WVP6-F1
#
_entry.id   AF-A0AAQ3WVP6-F1
#
_cell.length_a   1.000
_cell.length_b   1.000
_cell.length_c   1.000
_cell.angle_alpha   90.00
_cell.angle_beta   90.00
_cell.angle_gamma   90.00
#
_symmetry.space_group_name_H-M   'P 1'
#
loop_
_entity.id
_entity.type
_entity.pdbx_description
1 polymer ?
#
loop_
_entity_poly.entity_id
_entity_poly.type
_entity_poly.pdbx_seq_one_letter_code
_entity_poly.pdbx_strand_id
1 'polypeptide(L)'
;MKYTKDAKEEELYSALFGCKIGSLSFRYLGIPMHFRKSSNKDWKAVEDRFEKRLSGWKGKLISVGGRLVLINAVISSLPMFIFYFFEVSRGVIKKIDYYRSRFYWQNNQQKKKYRLAR
;
A
#
# COMPACT_ATOMS: atom_id res chain seq x y z
N MET A 1 -1.04 17.04 -24.15
CA MET A 1 0.28 17.01 -24.82
C MET A 1 1.04 18.27 -24.44
N LYS A 2 1.86 18.22 -23.38
CA LYS A 2 2.77 19.30 -22.94
C LYS A 2 4.05 18.61 -22.46
N TYR A 3 4.98 18.28 -23.35
CA TYR A 3 6.21 17.55 -22.99
C TYR A 3 7.44 17.92 -23.85
N THR A 4 7.35 18.96 -24.67
CA THR A 4 8.45 19.32 -25.60
C THR A 4 9.41 20.38 -25.05
N LYS A 5 9.15 20.95 -23.87
CA LYS A 5 10.06 21.90 -23.20
C LYS A 5 11.08 21.23 -22.26
N ASP A 6 10.85 19.98 -21.85
CA ASP A 6 11.57 19.35 -20.74
C ASP A 6 12.93 18.75 -21.16
N ALA A 7 13.12 18.39 -22.43
CA ALA A 7 14.34 17.72 -22.89
C ALA A 7 15.61 18.56 -22.73
N LYS A 8 15.52 19.89 -22.91
CA LYS A 8 16.65 20.81 -22.69
C LYS A 8 17.01 20.95 -21.21
N GLU A 9 16.02 20.85 -20.33
CA GLU A 9 16.23 20.94 -18.89
C GLU A 9 16.80 19.62 -18.35
N GLU A 10 16.35 18.48 -18.84
CA GLU A 10 16.88 17.16 -18.48
C GLU A 10 18.38 17.04 -18.79
N GLU A 11 18.82 17.54 -19.96
CA GLU A 11 20.24 17.57 -20.32
C GLU A 11 21.06 18.49 -19.39
N LEU A 12 20.55 19.69 -19.08
CA LEU A 12 21.18 20.62 -18.12
C LEU A 12 21.38 19.96 -16.75
N TYR A 13 20.33 19.33 -16.21
CA TYR A 13 20.39 18.67 -14.91
C TYR A 13 21.32 17.45 -14.94
N SER A 14 21.34 16.68 -16.04
CA SER A 14 22.26 15.55 -16.19
C SER A 14 23.72 15.99 -16.14
N ALA A 15 24.05 17.12 -16.77
CA ALA A 15 25.39 17.70 -16.76
C ALA A 15 25.76 18.28 -15.39
N LEU A 16 24.81 18.92 -14.71
CA LEU A 16 25.03 19.53 -13.39
C LEU A 16 25.23 18.50 -12.28
N PHE A 17 24.45 17.41 -12.29
CA PHE A 17 24.52 16.35 -11.27
C PHE A 17 25.46 15.20 -11.66
N GLY A 18 25.93 15.14 -12.91
CA GLY A 18 26.75 14.04 -13.42
C GLY A 18 26.01 12.69 -13.50
N CYS A 19 24.68 12.72 -13.59
CA CYS A 19 23.81 11.53 -13.52
C CYS A 19 23.20 11.22 -14.89
N LYS A 20 23.01 9.92 -15.18
CA LYS A 20 22.30 9.49 -16.40
C LYS A 20 20.81 9.82 -16.29
N ILE A 21 20.21 10.23 -17.41
CA ILE A 21 18.76 10.45 -17.52
C ILE A 21 18.05 9.11 -17.34
N GLY A 22 17.13 9.05 -16.38
CA GLY A 22 16.33 7.87 -16.08
C GLY A 22 15.01 7.86 -16.85
N SER A 23 14.53 6.67 -17.21
CA SER A 23 13.18 6.52 -17.78
C SER A 23 12.15 6.29 -16.68
N LEU A 24 11.04 7.01 -16.72
CA LEU A 24 9.89 6.71 -15.87
C LEU A 24 9.25 5.38 -16.27
N SER A 25 8.59 4.72 -15.31
CA SER A 25 8.26 3.29 -15.27
C SER A 25 9.29 2.41 -14.56
N PHE A 26 9.77 2.88 -13.41
CA PHE A 26 10.62 2.10 -12.50
C PHE A 26 9.91 1.82 -11.17
N ARG A 27 10.47 0.94 -10.34
CA ARG A 27 9.94 0.63 -9.01
C ARG A 27 10.76 1.34 -7.94
N TYR A 28 10.10 2.16 -7.13
CA TYR A 28 10.70 2.81 -5.97
C TYR A 28 10.10 2.26 -4.69
N LEU A 29 10.93 1.70 -3.80
CA LEU A 29 10.49 1.08 -2.53
C LEU A 29 9.34 0.07 -2.72
N GLY A 30 9.35 -0.63 -3.86
CA GLY A 30 8.34 -1.62 -4.23
C GLY A 30 7.03 -1.05 -4.77
N ILE A 31 6.94 0.25 -5.03
CA ILE A 31 5.80 0.91 -5.67
C ILE A 31 6.18 1.28 -7.11
N PRO A 32 5.34 0.94 -8.10
CA PRO A 32 5.57 1.37 -9.48
C PRO A 32 5.38 2.89 -9.65
N MET A 33 6.41 3.58 -10.13
CA MET A 33 6.40 5.01 -10.43
C MET A 33 6.07 5.24 -11.90
N HIS A 34 4.90 5.81 -12.18
CA HIS A 34 4.43 6.15 -13.51
C HIS A 34 3.65 7.48 -13.50
N PHE A 35 3.53 8.13 -14.67
CA PHE A 35 2.78 9.37 -14.83
C PHE A 35 1.25 9.21 -14.82
N ARG A 36 0.75 7.96 -14.80
CA ARG A 36 -0.68 7.67 -14.83
C ARG A 36 -1.25 7.67 -13.42
N LYS A 37 -2.50 8.08 -13.27
CA LYS A 37 -3.23 7.91 -12.02
C LYS A 37 -3.30 6.42 -11.66
N SER A 38 -3.01 6.09 -10.41
CA SER A 38 -3.05 4.71 -9.93
C SER A 38 -4.47 4.16 -10.03
N SER A 39 -4.64 3.05 -10.75
CA SER A 39 -5.90 2.31 -10.82
C SER A 39 -6.00 1.32 -9.67
N ASN A 40 -7.22 0.88 -9.33
CA ASN A 40 -7.45 -0.19 -8.33
C ASN A 40 -6.63 -1.45 -8.61
N LYS A 41 -6.30 -1.73 -9.88
CA LYS A 41 -5.45 -2.88 -10.26
C LYS A 41 -4.02 -2.74 -9.76
N ASP A 42 -3.47 -1.52 -9.73
CA ASP A 42 -2.10 -1.24 -9.31
C ASP A 42 -1.93 -1.46 -7.80
N TRP A 43 -3.01 -1.23 -7.05
CA TRP A 43 -3.08 -1.48 -5.61
C TRP A 43 -3.17 -2.96 -5.24
N LYS A 44 -3.43 -3.87 -6.20
CA LYS A 44 -3.57 -5.29 -5.89
C LYS A 44 -2.28 -5.90 -5.31
N ALA A 45 -1.12 -5.51 -5.83
CA ALA A 45 0.17 -5.96 -5.30
C ALA A 45 0.44 -5.46 -3.86
N VAL A 46 -0.23 -4.39 -3.46
CA VAL A 46 -0.18 -3.84 -2.11
C VAL A 46 -1.15 -4.60 -1.21
N GLU A 47 -2.40 -4.80 -1.67
CA GLU A 47 -3.42 -5.63 -1.01
C GLU A 47 -2.90 -7.05 -0.72
N ASP A 48 -2.29 -7.71 -1.71
CA ASP A 48 -1.74 -9.06 -1.57
C ASP A 48 -0.61 -9.11 -0.51
N ARG A 49 0.20 -8.05 -0.41
CA ARG A 49 1.22 -7.92 0.63
C ARG A 49 0.62 -7.78 2.02
N PHE A 50 -0.48 -7.01 2.15
CA PHE A 50 -1.23 -6.92 3.41
C PHE A 50 -1.81 -8.27 3.82
N GLU A 51 -2.48 -8.95 2.89
CA GLU A 51 -3.09 -10.24 3.17
C GLU A 51 -2.05 -11.30 3.53
N LYS A 52 -0.89 -11.31 2.87
CA LYS A 52 0.22 -12.22 3.21
C LYS A 52 0.79 -11.95 4.61
N ARG A 53 0.94 -10.69 5.01
CA ARG A 53 1.40 -10.33 6.37
C ARG A 53 0.38 -10.75 7.42
N LEU A 54 -0.90 -10.48 7.17
CA LEU A 54 -1.99 -10.80 8.10
C LEU A 54 -2.23 -12.30 8.24
N SER A 55 -2.13 -13.05 7.14
CA SER A 55 -2.26 -14.51 7.16
C SER A 55 -1.09 -15.20 7.88
N GLY A 56 0.12 -14.61 7.82
CA GLY A 56 1.28 -15.08 8.59
C GLY A 56 1.06 -14.97 10.11
N TRP A 57 0.34 -13.95 10.56
CA TRP A 57 -0.06 -13.78 11.95
C TRP A 57 -1.35 -14.54 12.25
N LYS A 58 -1.30 -15.88 12.24
CA LYS A 58 -2.47 -16.70 12.61
C LYS A 58 -2.88 -16.39 14.06
N GLY A 59 -4.07 -15.81 14.22
CA GLY A 59 -4.62 -15.26 15.47
C GLY A 59 -4.79 -16.21 16.68
N LYS A 60 -4.36 -17.49 16.60
CA LYS A 60 -4.41 -18.44 17.73
C LYS A 60 -3.42 -18.10 18.84
N LEU A 61 -2.28 -17.49 18.52
CA LEU A 61 -1.21 -17.19 19.49
C LEU A 61 -1.23 -15.74 19.98
N ILE A 62 -2.17 -14.92 19.50
CA ILE A 62 -2.15 -13.47 19.74
C ILE A 62 -3.41 -13.07 20.50
N SER A 63 -3.22 -12.44 21.65
CA SER A 63 -4.30 -11.89 22.47
C SER A 63 -5.08 -10.80 21.70
N VAL A 64 -6.28 -10.46 22.17
CA VAL A 64 -7.08 -9.37 21.57
C VAL A 64 -6.28 -8.05 21.56
N GLY A 65 -5.61 -7.73 22.68
CA GLY A 65 -4.72 -6.58 22.79
C GLY A 65 -3.53 -6.65 21.83
N GLY A 66 -2.89 -7.82 21.71
CA GLY A 66 -1.80 -8.02 20.76
C GLY A 66 -2.23 -7.82 19.31
N ARG A 67 -3.46 -8.22 18.95
CA ARG A 67 -4.02 -7.96 17.62
C ARG A 67 -4.25 -6.47 17.37
N LEU A 68 -4.77 -5.73 18.36
CA LEU A 68 -4.94 -4.28 18.24
C LEU A 68 -3.59 -3.58 18.04
N VAL A 69 -2.59 -3.95 18.82
CA VAL A 69 -1.23 -3.40 18.70
C VAL A 69 -0.63 -3.73 17.33
N LEU A 70 -0.76 -4.96 16.84
CA LEU A 70 -0.27 -5.34 15.50
C LEU A 70 -0.96 -4.58 14.36
N ILE A 71 -2.29 -4.38 14.46
CA ILE A 71 -3.03 -3.57 13.51
C ILE A 71 -2.44 -2.16 13.48
N ASN A 72 -2.26 -1.54 14.65
CA ASN A 72 -1.79 -0.16 14.73
C ASN A 72 -0.33 -0.01 14.34
N ALA A 73 0.56 -0.92 14.76
CA ALA A 73 1.99 -0.83 14.52
C ALA A 73 2.35 -1.12 13.05
N VAL A 74 1.70 -2.10 12.41
CA VAL A 74 2.13 -2.58 11.08
C VAL A 74 1.09 -2.33 10.00
N ILE A 75 -0.19 -2.56 10.27
CA ILE A 75 -1.22 -2.39 9.24
C ILE A 75 -1.52 -0.91 9.02
N SER A 76 -1.33 -0.04 10.00
CA SER A 76 -1.53 1.41 9.80
C SER A 76 -0.33 2.07 9.13
N SER A 77 0.91 1.68 9.46
CA SER A 77 2.14 2.33 8.96
C SER A 77 2.46 2.02 7.49
N LEU A 78 2.29 0.76 7.07
CA LEU A 78 2.57 0.34 5.69
C LEU A 78 1.72 1.04 4.61
N PRO A 79 0.39 1.17 4.74
CA PRO A 79 -0.42 1.83 3.73
C PRO A 79 -0.28 3.34 3.82
N MET A 80 -0.02 3.90 5.00
CA MET A 80 0.27 5.34 5.16
C MET A 80 1.44 5.78 4.27
N PHE A 81 2.51 4.99 4.20
CA PHE A 81 3.61 5.26 3.29
C PHE A 81 3.14 5.37 1.84
N ILE A 82 2.32 4.43 1.37
CA ILE A 82 1.87 4.40 -0.04
C ILE A 82 0.83 5.51 -0.31
N PHE A 83 -0.02 5.81 0.67
CA PHE A 83 -1.03 6.87 0.61
C PHE A 83 -0.42 8.27 0.56
N TYR A 84 0.79 8.43 1.10
CA TYR A 84 1.52 9.70 1.02
C TYR A 84 1.95 10.03 -0.42
N PHE A 85 2.37 9.04 -1.21
CA PHE A 85 2.82 9.24 -2.58
C PHE A 85 1.69 9.25 -3.62
N PHE A 86 0.56 8.60 -3.34
CA PHE A 86 -0.50 8.38 -4.32
C PHE A 86 -1.88 8.71 -3.80
N GLU A 87 -2.69 9.34 -4.64
CA GLU A 87 -4.11 9.54 -4.37
C GLU A 87 -4.84 8.18 -4.33
N VAL A 88 -5.36 7.83 -3.15
CA VAL A 88 -5.93 6.51 -2.88
C VAL A 88 -7.38 6.47 -3.28
N SER A 89 -7.77 5.43 -4.01
CA SER A 89 -9.19 5.23 -4.31
C SER A 89 -9.97 4.79 -3.07
N ARG A 90 -11.23 5.23 -2.97
CA ARG A 90 -12.15 4.81 -1.90
C ARG A 90 -12.33 3.28 -1.82
N GLY A 91 -12.15 2.57 -2.94
CA GLY A 91 -12.27 1.11 -2.98
C GLY A 91 -11.13 0.40 -2.24
N VAL A 92 -9.91 0.92 -2.35
CA VAL A 92 -8.72 0.38 -1.68
C VAL A 92 -8.82 0.60 -0.17
N ILE A 93 -9.26 1.78 0.25
CA ILE A 93 -9.50 2.09 1.68
C ILE A 93 -10.50 1.10 2.29
N LYS A 94 -11.64 0.90 1.64
CA LYS A 94 -12.68 -0.05 2.09
C LYS A 94 -12.15 -1.48 2.24
N LYS A 95 -11.28 -1.92 1.33
CA LYS A 95 -10.67 -3.27 1.42
C LYS A 95 -9.68 -3.36 2.58
N ILE A 96 -8.86 -2.34 2.80
CA ILE A 96 -7.93 -2.30 3.93
C ILE A 96 -8.70 -2.35 5.25
N ASP A 97 -9.78 -1.57 5.38
CA ASP A 97 -10.64 -1.61 6.57
C ASP A 97 -11.32 -2.97 6.76
N TYR A 98 -11.71 -3.61 5.65
CA TYR A 98 -12.22 -4.98 5.67
C TYR A 98 -11.17 -5.96 6.22
N TYR A 99 -9.91 -5.89 5.77
CA TYR A 99 -8.82 -6.75 6.25
C TYR A 99 -8.49 -6.49 7.72
N ARG A 100 -8.41 -5.22 8.15
CA ARG A 100 -8.21 -4.83 9.57
C ARG A 100 -9.29 -5.41 10.47
N SER A 101 -10.54 -5.20 10.08
CA SER A 101 -11.70 -5.69 10.83
C SER A 101 -11.72 -7.22 10.88
N ARG A 102 -11.43 -7.89 9.76
CA ARG A 102 -11.38 -9.35 9.69
C ARG A 102 -10.30 -9.90 10.61
N PHE A 103 -9.10 -9.34 10.59
CA PHE A 103 -7.99 -9.76 11.45
C PHE A 103 -8.30 -9.57 12.94
N TYR A 104 -8.95 -8.46 13.31
CA TYR A 104 -9.31 -8.19 14.70
C TYR A 104 -10.35 -9.18 15.24
N TRP A 105 -11.44 -9.39 14.48
CA TRP A 105 -12.61 -10.14 14.92
C TRP A 105 -12.52 -11.66 14.69
N GLN A 106 -11.78 -12.09 13.67
CA GLN A 106 -11.74 -13.49 13.25
C GLN A 106 -10.53 -14.22 13.84
N ASN A 107 -10.77 -15.09 14.83
CA ASN A 107 -9.80 -16.08 15.29
C ASN A 107 -10.07 -17.42 14.56
N ASN A 108 -9.07 -17.93 13.83
CA ASN A 108 -9.04 -19.16 13.02
C ASN A 108 -10.37 -19.95 12.80
N GLN A 109 -10.88 -19.87 11.57
CA GLN A 109 -11.54 -20.91 10.76
C GLN A 109 -12.64 -21.87 11.27
N GLN A 110 -13.30 -21.68 12.42
CA GLN A 110 -14.52 -22.49 12.70
C GLN A 110 -15.77 -21.72 13.13
N LYS A 111 -15.66 -20.48 13.62
CA LYS A 111 -16.83 -19.67 13.95
C LYS A 111 -16.70 -18.26 13.38
N LYS A 112 -17.56 -17.90 12.43
CA LYS A 112 -17.75 -16.50 12.01
C LYS A 112 -18.34 -15.76 13.21
N LYS A 113 -17.57 -14.85 13.82
CA LYS A 113 -18.10 -13.90 14.79
C LYS A 113 -18.76 -12.75 14.03
N TYR A 114 -19.99 -12.40 14.44
CA TYR A 114 -20.75 -11.29 13.88
C TYR A 114 -20.05 -9.97 14.23
N ARG A 115 -20.00 -9.03 13.29
CA ARG A 115 -19.56 -7.66 13.58
C ARG A 115 -20.72 -6.95 14.29
N LEU A 116 -20.49 -6.48 15.51
CA LEU A 116 -21.50 -5.76 16.29
C LEU A 116 -21.67 -4.29 15.86
N ALA A 117 -20.75 -3.76 15.04
CA ALA A 117 -20.82 -2.39 14.53
C ALA A 117 -20.39 -2.32 13.05
N ARG A 118 -20.97 -1.35 12.33
CA ARG A 118 -20.82 -1.10 10.90
C ARG A 118 -19.69 -0.14 10.60
#